data_AF-A0A951HTI7-F1
#
_entry.id   AF-A0A951HTI7-F1
#
_cell.length_a   1.000
_cell.length_b   1.000
_cell.length_c   1.000
_cell.angle_alpha   90.00
_cell.angle_beta   90.00
_cell.angle_gamma   90.00
#
_symmetry.space_group_name_H-M   'P 1'
#
loop_
_entity.id
_entity.type
_entity.pdbx_description
1 polymer ?
#
loop_
_entity_poly.entity_id
_entity_poly.type
_entity_poly.pdbx_seq_one_letter_code
_entity_poly.pdbx_strand_id
1 'polypeptide(L)'
;MSLRHCVTVLALIFLFAAPLGAAPRDALETFGFTGEWALRCDAPPALDNPHRIIRLRRSGSSFTEQQGEAYQPNEYRILAARRDAQGALLLRVRFAGATQELTIAKQGDQIRTMRNRDVASGRLVVDEGVVASNGAPTPWLTRCGPKEGNQ
;
A
#
# COMPACT_ATOMS: atom_id res chain seq x y z
N MET A 1 28.23 64.79 -16.89
CA MET A 1 28.61 63.42 -17.27
C MET A 1 27.90 62.45 -16.34
N SER A 2 27.05 61.60 -16.93
CA SER A 2 26.23 60.56 -16.31
C SER A 2 27.06 59.42 -15.70
N LEU A 3 26.52 58.74 -14.67
CA LEU A 3 26.17 57.31 -14.80
C LEU A 3 25.25 56.86 -13.65
N ARG A 4 23.98 56.65 -13.98
CA ARG A 4 22.98 55.97 -13.14
C ARG A 4 23.33 54.48 -13.12
N HIS A 5 23.59 53.93 -11.93
CA HIS A 5 23.80 52.49 -11.75
C HIS A 5 22.43 51.79 -11.74
N CYS A 6 22.15 51.10 -12.83
CA CYS A 6 20.97 50.25 -13.00
C CYS A 6 21.25 48.92 -12.28
N VAL A 7 20.72 48.74 -11.07
CA VAL A 7 20.80 47.46 -10.35
C VAL A 7 19.77 46.52 -10.98
N THR A 8 20.24 45.60 -11.81
CA THR A 8 19.40 44.56 -12.41
C THR A 8 19.06 43.52 -11.34
N VAL A 9 17.81 43.51 -10.89
CA VAL A 9 17.26 42.45 -10.03
C VAL A 9 17.02 41.22 -10.90
N LEU A 10 17.91 40.24 -10.82
CA LEU A 10 17.76 38.94 -11.49
C LEU A 10 16.76 38.10 -10.69
N ALA A 11 15.49 38.12 -11.09
CA ALA A 11 14.45 37.27 -10.49
C ALA A 11 14.70 35.80 -10.87
N LEU A 12 15.24 35.01 -9.94
CA LEU A 12 15.28 33.55 -10.05
C LEU A 12 13.85 33.01 -9.96
N ILE A 13 13.29 32.66 -11.12
CA ILE A 13 12.04 31.89 -11.19
C ILE A 13 12.38 30.45 -10.79
N PHE A 14 12.20 30.11 -9.52
CA PHE A 14 12.12 28.71 -9.10
C PHE A 14 10.81 28.12 -9.63
N LEU A 15 10.87 27.48 -10.81
CA LEU A 15 9.84 26.53 -11.21
C LEU A 15 9.84 25.38 -10.19
N PHE A 16 8.93 25.43 -9.22
CA PHE A 16 8.57 24.24 -8.46
C PHE A 16 7.90 23.27 -9.43
N ALA A 17 8.67 22.35 -10.00
CA ALA A 17 8.12 21.16 -10.60
C ALA A 17 7.41 20.39 -9.49
N ALA A 18 6.08 20.49 -9.42
CA ALA A 18 5.30 19.60 -8.58
C ALA A 18 5.66 18.17 -9.01
N PRO A 19 6.09 17.29 -8.09
CA PRO A 19 6.38 15.92 -8.47
C PRO A 19 5.08 15.34 -9.06
N LEU A 20 5.12 14.97 -10.34
CA LEU A 20 4.12 14.09 -10.93
C LEU A 20 4.04 12.89 -9.98
N GLY A 21 2.93 12.77 -9.25
CA GLY A 21 2.74 11.69 -8.31
C GLY A 21 3.02 10.38 -9.05
N ALA A 22 3.98 9.60 -8.52
CA ALA A 22 4.36 8.34 -9.12
C ALA A 22 3.11 7.51 -9.43
N ALA A 23 3.10 6.81 -10.57
CA ALA A 23 1.94 6.01 -10.93
C ALA A 23 1.64 5.03 -9.79
N PRO A 24 0.36 4.71 -9.48
CA PRO A 24 0.05 3.82 -8.36
C PRO A 24 0.82 2.48 -8.41
N ARG A 25 1.12 1.99 -9.62
CA ARG A 25 1.99 0.84 -9.85
C ARG A 25 3.38 1.03 -9.24
N ASP A 26 4.06 2.14 -9.51
CA ASP A 26 5.43 2.37 -9.05
C ASP A 26 5.51 2.35 -7.52
N ALA A 27 4.52 2.92 -6.84
CA ALA A 27 4.43 2.89 -5.39
C ALA A 27 4.27 1.46 -4.84
N LEU A 28 3.46 0.64 -5.52
CA LEU A 28 3.24 -0.77 -5.15
C LEU A 28 4.47 -1.63 -5.40
N GLU A 29 5.15 -1.44 -6.53
CA GLU A 29 6.34 -2.18 -6.94
C GLU A 29 7.55 -1.83 -6.06
N THR A 30 7.82 -0.53 -5.86
CA THR A 30 8.93 -0.08 -4.99
C THR A 30 8.71 -0.42 -3.52
N PHE A 31 7.45 -0.48 -3.07
CA PHE A 31 7.13 -1.03 -1.74
C PHE A 31 7.31 -2.56 -1.69
N GLY A 32 7.20 -3.25 -2.83
CA GLY A 32 7.18 -4.70 -2.94
C GLY A 32 5.88 -5.29 -2.41
N PHE A 33 4.73 -4.69 -2.71
CA PHE A 33 3.41 -5.07 -2.16
C PHE A 33 2.95 -6.48 -2.58
N THR A 34 3.29 -6.90 -3.80
CA THR A 34 2.88 -8.18 -4.37
C THR A 34 3.64 -9.37 -3.77
N GLY A 35 3.06 -10.55 -3.91
CA GLY A 35 3.61 -11.82 -3.39
C GLY A 35 2.65 -12.55 -2.46
N GLU A 36 3.16 -13.61 -1.84
CA GLU A 36 2.47 -14.33 -0.77
C GLU A 36 3.02 -13.89 0.58
N TRP A 37 2.12 -13.63 1.52
CA TRP A 37 2.45 -13.15 2.86
C TRP A 37 1.70 -13.97 3.90
N ALA A 38 2.38 -14.52 4.90
CA ALA A 38 1.75 -15.36 5.92
C ALA A 38 2.33 -15.14 7.32
N LEU A 39 1.62 -15.60 8.35
CA LEU A 39 2.18 -15.71 9.69
C LEU A 39 3.28 -16.78 9.73
N ARG A 40 3.00 -17.94 9.14
CA ARG A 40 3.88 -19.11 9.04
C ARG A 40 3.86 -19.61 7.60
N CYS A 41 4.91 -19.33 6.84
CA CYS A 41 4.99 -19.70 5.42
C CYS A 41 5.15 -21.21 5.18
N ASP A 42 5.57 -21.95 6.21
CA ASP A 42 5.76 -23.40 6.25
C ASP A 42 4.50 -24.17 6.69
N ALA A 43 3.41 -23.46 7.02
CA ALA A 43 2.13 -24.05 7.38
C ALA A 43 1.07 -23.72 6.30
N PRO A 44 0.02 -24.54 6.15
CA PRO A 44 -1.06 -24.26 5.21
C PRO A 44 -1.90 -23.04 5.66
N PRO A 45 -2.63 -22.40 4.72
CA PRO A 45 -3.59 -21.34 5.06
C PRO A 45 -4.68 -21.84 6.01
N ALA A 46 -4.91 -21.09 7.07
CA ALA A 46 -5.95 -21.35 8.08
C ALA A 46 -6.42 -20.03 8.71
N LEU A 47 -7.48 -20.06 9.52
CA LEU A 47 -7.95 -18.86 10.23
C LEU A 47 -6.89 -18.27 11.17
N ASP A 48 -6.08 -19.13 11.80
CA ASP A 48 -4.95 -18.76 12.67
C ASP A 48 -3.62 -18.63 11.92
N ASN A 49 -3.60 -18.90 10.60
CA ASN A 49 -2.46 -18.72 9.71
C ASN A 49 -2.93 -18.14 8.37
N PRO A 50 -3.27 -16.84 8.30
CA PRO A 50 -3.77 -16.24 7.08
C PRO A 50 -2.64 -16.13 6.05
N HIS A 51 -2.87 -16.66 4.85
CA HIS A 51 -2.00 -16.43 3.69
C HIS A 51 -2.64 -15.39 2.80
N ARG A 52 -2.02 -14.22 2.64
CA ARG A 52 -2.46 -13.17 1.71
C ARG A 52 -1.67 -13.29 0.43
N ILE A 53 -2.33 -13.77 -0.64
CA ILE A 53 -1.73 -13.86 -1.97
C ILE A 53 -2.17 -12.65 -2.78
N ILE A 54 -1.23 -11.73 -3.03
CA ILE A 54 -1.48 -10.43 -3.66
C ILE A 54 -0.88 -10.41 -5.07
N ARG A 55 -1.76 -10.25 -6.07
CA ARG A 55 -1.36 -10.18 -7.49
C ARG A 55 -1.87 -8.89 -8.13
N LEU A 56 -0.94 -8.10 -8.67
CA LEU A 56 -1.28 -6.88 -9.44
C LEU A 56 -1.67 -7.26 -10.87
N ARG A 57 -2.76 -6.70 -11.38
CA ARG A 57 -3.14 -6.89 -12.80
C ARG A 57 -2.16 -6.18 -13.72
N ARG A 58 -2.09 -6.64 -14.99
CA ARG A 58 -1.23 -6.03 -16.02
C ARG A 58 -1.49 -4.54 -16.26
N SER A 59 -2.70 -4.05 -15.99
CA SER A 59 -3.04 -2.62 -16.06
C SER A 59 -2.45 -1.80 -14.90
N GLY A 60 -2.09 -2.43 -13.77
CA GLY A 60 -1.69 -1.75 -12.55
C GLY A 60 -2.84 -1.07 -11.79
N SER A 61 -4.07 -1.16 -12.31
CA SER A 61 -5.26 -0.48 -11.76
C SER A 61 -6.09 -1.32 -10.80
N SER A 62 -5.78 -2.61 -10.65
CA SER A 62 -6.40 -3.48 -9.66
C SER A 62 -5.45 -4.58 -9.19
N PHE A 63 -5.74 -5.12 -8.01
CA PHE A 63 -5.08 -6.32 -7.50
C PHE A 63 -6.11 -7.30 -6.96
N THR A 64 -5.75 -8.57 -6.94
CA THR A 64 -6.50 -9.60 -6.23
C THR A 64 -5.79 -9.94 -4.93
N GLU A 65 -6.55 -10.15 -3.86
CA GLU A 65 -6.07 -10.68 -2.59
C GLU A 65 -6.88 -11.92 -2.24
N GLN A 66 -6.18 -13.02 -1.97
CA GLN A 66 -6.81 -14.30 -1.62
C GLN A 66 -6.28 -14.77 -0.26
N GLN A 67 -7.17 -15.23 0.63
CA GLN A 67 -6.84 -15.73 1.98
C GLN A 67 -6.49 -17.24 1.98
N GLY A 68 -5.60 -17.67 1.07
CA GLY A 68 -5.34 -19.08 0.80
C GLY A 68 -6.25 -19.68 -0.28
N GLU A 69 -5.82 -20.80 -0.88
CA GLU A 69 -6.39 -21.34 -2.12
C GLU A 69 -7.86 -21.75 -2.04
N ALA A 70 -8.35 -22.09 -0.84
CA ALA A 70 -9.73 -22.48 -0.61
C ALA A 70 -10.74 -21.32 -0.70
N TYR A 71 -10.27 -20.06 -0.70
CA TYR A 71 -11.14 -18.88 -0.69
C TYR A 71 -11.15 -18.20 -2.04
N GLN A 72 -12.30 -17.61 -2.41
CA GLN A 72 -12.36 -16.79 -3.61
C GLN A 72 -11.50 -15.52 -3.45
N PRO A 73 -10.75 -15.12 -4.50
CA PRO A 73 -10.00 -13.88 -4.45
C PRO A 73 -10.92 -12.67 -4.33
N ASN A 74 -10.60 -11.78 -3.40
CA ASN A 74 -11.14 -10.43 -3.38
C ASN A 74 -10.50 -9.62 -4.52
N GLU A 75 -11.28 -8.80 -5.23
CA GLU A 75 -10.76 -7.88 -6.24
C GLU A 75 -10.87 -6.43 -5.77
N TYR A 76 -9.74 -5.73 -5.77
CA TYR A 76 -9.61 -4.34 -5.35
C TYR A 76 -9.26 -3.48 -6.56
N ARG A 77 -10.05 -2.43 -6.82
CA ARG A 77 -9.65 -1.37 -7.76
C ARG A 77 -8.79 -0.35 -7.03
N ILE A 78 -7.62 -0.05 -7.56
CA ILE A 78 -6.71 0.96 -7.03
C ILE A 78 -7.16 2.34 -7.52
N LEU A 79 -7.44 3.25 -6.59
CA LEU A 79 -7.78 4.64 -6.88
C LEU A 79 -6.57 5.55 -6.68
N ALA A 80 -5.73 5.24 -5.69
CA ALA A 80 -4.45 5.89 -5.47
C ALA A 80 -3.51 4.96 -4.70
N ALA A 81 -2.21 5.06 -4.96
CA ALA A 81 -1.18 4.45 -4.14
C ALA A 81 0.02 5.39 -4.06
N ARG A 82 0.59 5.54 -2.87
CA ARG A 82 1.83 6.30 -2.64
C ARG A 82 2.55 5.78 -1.42
N ARG A 83 3.83 6.11 -1.30
CA ARG A 83 4.57 5.93 -0.04
C ARG A 83 4.55 7.23 0.77
N ASP A 84 4.56 7.13 2.08
CA ASP A 84 4.81 8.28 2.95
C ASP A 84 6.31 8.45 3.24
N ALA A 85 6.64 9.47 4.04
CA ALA A 85 8.03 9.80 4.39
C ALA A 85 8.70 8.72 5.25
N GLN A 86 7.90 7.90 5.96
CA GLN A 86 8.35 6.78 6.78
C GLN A 86 8.44 5.48 5.97
N GLY A 87 8.04 5.53 4.70
CA GLY A 87 8.11 4.42 3.76
C GLY A 87 6.92 3.48 3.79
N ALA A 88 5.88 3.76 4.58
CA ALA A 88 4.65 3.00 4.60
C ALA A 88 3.86 3.23 3.31
N LEU A 89 3.09 2.22 2.90
CA LEU A 89 2.24 2.27 1.72
C LEU A 89 0.85 2.80 2.10
N LEU A 90 0.43 3.86 1.43
CA LEU A 90 -0.89 4.45 1.54
C LEU A 90 -1.69 4.11 0.30
N LEU A 91 -2.79 3.39 0.48
CA LEU A 91 -3.67 2.94 -0.58
C LEU A 91 -5.05 3.55 -0.42
N ARG A 92 -5.62 4.01 -1.53
CA ARG A 92 -7.07 4.22 -1.64
C ARG A 92 -7.60 3.23 -2.67
N VAL A 93 -8.54 2.41 -2.25
CA VAL A 93 -9.08 1.32 -3.08
C VAL A 93 -10.59 1.32 -3.06
N ARG A 94 -11.20 0.70 -4.08
CA ARG A 94 -12.62 0.34 -4.08
C ARG A 94 -12.76 -1.18 -4.00
N PHE A 95 -13.53 -1.65 -3.03
CA PHE A 95 -13.80 -3.06 -2.75
C PHE A 95 -15.25 -3.24 -2.29
N ALA A 96 -15.95 -4.24 -2.84
CA ALA A 96 -17.34 -4.56 -2.48
C ALA A 96 -18.28 -3.33 -2.44
N GLY A 97 -18.09 -2.38 -3.36
CA GLY A 97 -18.88 -1.14 -3.44
C GLY A 97 -18.42 0.00 -2.53
N ALA A 98 -17.57 -0.26 -1.52
CA ALA A 98 -17.02 0.72 -0.59
C ALA A 98 -15.66 1.26 -1.04
N THR A 99 -15.35 2.49 -0.65
CA THR A 99 -14.01 3.07 -0.82
C THR A 99 -13.27 3.01 0.51
N GLN A 100 -12.07 2.44 0.52
CA GLN A 100 -11.26 2.24 1.70
C GLN A 100 -9.92 2.94 1.57
N GLU A 101 -9.43 3.50 2.67
CA GLU A 101 -8.07 4.01 2.83
C GLU A 101 -7.30 3.07 3.74
N LEU A 102 -6.21 2.51 3.21
CA LEU A 102 -5.33 1.60 3.94
C LEU A 102 -3.95 2.22 4.13
N THR A 103 -3.38 1.95 5.31
CA THR A 103 -1.97 2.20 5.60
C THR A 103 -1.31 0.87 5.93
N ILE A 104 -0.30 0.48 5.14
CA ILE A 104 0.44 -0.76 5.31
C ILE A 104 1.89 -0.40 5.68
N ALA A 105 2.32 -0.81 6.87
CA ALA A 105 3.71 -0.69 7.30
C ALA A 105 4.53 -1.87 6.76
N LYS A 106 5.83 -1.63 6.60
CA LYS A 106 6.81 -2.66 6.21
C LYS A 106 8.04 -2.58 7.11
N GLN A 107 8.52 -3.74 7.55
CA GLN A 107 9.76 -3.90 8.29
C GLN A 107 10.51 -5.11 7.73
N GLY A 108 11.60 -4.87 6.99
CA GLY A 108 12.27 -5.94 6.23
C GLY A 108 11.30 -6.65 5.28
N ASP A 109 11.21 -7.97 5.38
CA ASP A 109 10.27 -8.81 4.64
C ASP A 109 8.97 -9.08 5.41
N GLN A 110 8.54 -8.14 6.25
CA GLN A 110 7.26 -8.22 6.95
C GLN A 110 6.38 -7.02 6.61
N ILE A 111 5.08 -7.26 6.49
CA ILE A 111 4.05 -6.21 6.33
C ILE A 111 2.97 -6.33 7.38
N ARG A 112 2.32 -5.21 7.70
CA ARG A 112 1.18 -5.17 8.60
C ARG A 112 0.23 -4.03 8.23
N THR A 113 -1.08 -4.27 8.35
CA THR A 113 -2.09 -3.23 8.21
C THR A 113 -2.11 -2.37 9.47
N MET A 114 -1.75 -1.09 9.34
CA MET A 114 -1.77 -0.11 10.43
C MET A 114 -3.09 0.67 10.48
N ARG A 115 -3.74 0.90 9.33
CA ARG A 115 -5.01 1.59 9.30
C ARG A 115 -5.87 1.05 8.17
N ASN A 116 -7.18 0.96 8.41
CA ASN A 116 -8.20 0.73 7.38
C ASN A 116 -9.42 1.57 7.74
N ARG A 117 -9.72 2.57 6.91
CA ARG A 117 -10.84 3.50 7.09
C ARG A 117 -11.80 3.39 5.92
N ASP A 118 -13.09 3.22 6.22
CA ASP A 118 -14.14 3.41 5.23
C ASP A 118 -14.32 4.91 4.96
N VAL A 119 -14.20 5.34 3.69
CA VAL A 119 -14.18 6.76 3.34
C VAL A 119 -15.56 7.41 3.52
N ALA A 120 -16.64 6.68 3.22
CA ALA A 120 -17.99 7.23 3.23
C ALA A 120 -18.52 7.45 4.65
N SER A 121 -18.37 6.46 5.53
CA SER A 121 -18.80 6.52 6.93
C SER A 121 -17.75 7.12 7.86
N GLY A 122 -16.48 7.12 7.45
CA GLY A 122 -15.34 7.47 8.29
C GLY A 122 -14.98 6.43 9.33
N ARG A 123 -15.69 5.30 9.38
CA ARG A 123 -15.47 4.23 10.35
C ARG A 123 -14.09 3.60 10.18
N LEU A 124 -13.38 3.43 11.29
CA LEU A 124 -12.12 2.71 11.35
C LEU A 124 -12.38 1.23 11.59
N VAL A 125 -11.86 0.39 10.70
CA VAL A 125 -11.81 -1.08 10.85
C VAL A 125 -10.53 -1.48 11.58
N VAL A 126 -9.43 -0.80 11.24
CA VAL A 126 -8.14 -0.91 11.90
C VAL A 126 -7.64 0.51 12.18
N ASP A 127 -7.15 0.76 13.38
CA ASP A 127 -6.48 2.00 13.74
C ASP A 127 -5.22 1.70 14.56
N GLU A 128 -4.11 2.34 14.20
CA GLU A 128 -2.78 2.11 14.80
C GLU A 128 -2.39 0.62 14.92
N GLY A 129 -2.81 -0.19 13.94
CA GLY A 129 -2.56 -1.63 13.91
C GLY A 129 -3.44 -2.44 14.84
N VAL A 130 -4.52 -1.88 15.38
CA VAL A 130 -5.49 -2.56 16.25
C VAL A 130 -6.84 -2.67 15.56
N VAL A 131 -7.45 -3.86 15.59
CA VAL A 131 -8.77 -4.12 14.99
C VAL A 131 -9.85 -3.55 15.90
N ALA A 132 -10.66 -2.62 15.37
CA ALA A 132 -11.63 -1.86 16.17
C ALA A 132 -12.72 -2.73 16.82
N SER A 133 -13.08 -3.87 16.23
CA SER A 133 -14.16 -4.73 16.72
C SER A 133 -13.79 -5.61 17.92
N ASN A 134 -12.51 -5.92 18.11
CA ASN A 134 -12.06 -6.86 19.15
C ASN A 134 -10.81 -6.42 19.91
N GLY A 135 -10.20 -5.27 19.57
CA GLY A 135 -9.00 -4.77 20.23
C GLY A 135 -7.73 -5.58 19.94
N ALA A 136 -7.78 -6.58 19.06
CA ALA A 136 -6.62 -7.40 18.74
C ALA A 136 -5.65 -6.66 17.82
N PRO A 137 -4.33 -6.78 18.03
CA PRO A 137 -3.34 -6.29 17.08
C PRO A 137 -3.44 -7.06 15.75
N THR A 138 -3.33 -6.36 14.63
CA THR A 138 -3.12 -6.99 13.33
C THR A 138 -1.78 -7.74 13.31
N PRO A 139 -1.67 -8.90 12.66
CA PRO A 139 -0.41 -9.63 12.61
C PRO A 139 0.61 -8.95 11.68
N TRP A 140 1.89 -9.14 11.99
CA TRP A 140 2.97 -8.99 11.00
C TRP A 140 3.02 -10.24 10.14
N LEU A 141 2.89 -10.08 8.83
CA LEU A 141 2.96 -11.17 7.87
C LEU A 141 4.30 -11.14 7.17
N THR A 142 4.97 -12.27 7.12
CA THR A 142 6.27 -12.46 6.49
C THR A 142 6.10 -12.81 5.02
N ARG A 143 6.97 -12.27 4.15
CA ARG A 143 7.03 -12.65 2.75
C ARG A 143 7.39 -14.13 2.65
N CYS A 144 6.55 -14.89 1.97
CA CYS A 144 6.88 -16.27 1.64
C CYS A 144 7.78 -16.30 0.41
N GLY A 145 8.81 -17.15 0.46
CA GLY A 145 9.67 -17.42 -0.68
C GLY A 145 8.91 -18.09 -1.82
N PRO A 146 9.56 -18.28 -2.99
CA PRO A 146 9.01 -19.15 -4.00
C PRO A 146 8.76 -20.54 -3.39
N LYS A 147 7.57 -21.10 -3.57
CA LYS A 147 7.33 -22.50 -3.22
C LYS A 147 8.23 -23.33 -4.13
N GLU A 148 9.17 -24.07 -3.56
CA GLU A 148 9.93 -25.06 -4.33
C GLU A 148 8.91 -26.06 -4.92
N GLY A 149 8.88 -26.19 -6.26
CA GLY A 149 8.17 -27.30 -6.92
C GLY A 149 6.98 -26.98 -7.83
N ASN A 150 6.84 -25.78 -8.40
CA ASN A 150 5.89 -25.58 -9.52
C ASN A 150 6.53 -24.80 -10.67
N GLN A 151 7.40 -25.50 -11.42
CA GLN A 151 7.73 -25.20 -12.82
C GLN A 151 6.90 -26.12 -13.72
#